data_AF-A0A7Z9L3K0-F1
#
_entry.id   AF-A0A7Z9L3K0-F1
#
_cell.length_a   1.000
_cell.length_b   1.000
_cell.length_c   1.000
_cell.angle_alpha   90.00
_cell.angle_beta   90.00
_cell.angle_gamma   90.00
#
_symmetry.space_group_name_H-M   'P 1'
#
loop_
_entity.id
_entity.type
_entity.pdbx_description
1 polymer ?
#
loop_
_entity_poly.entity_id
_entity_poly.type
_entity_poly.pdbx_seq_one_letter_code
_entity_poly.pdbx_strand_id
1 'polypeptide(L)'
;MNRPGEKDIGSLITLLEDEDQKIVATIAGHIVNIGAAAVPYLREATATQPTLAHRIDPVVEEIRVNELGSAFLGVSKHGDTTTGLEVGAFLIAQFGSPNSDIHAYTSKLDAMAKEARERIDQQSSSKDILKAFNQYFFVEQG
;
A
#
# COMPACT_ATOMS: atom_id res chain seq x y z
N MET A 1 -16.24 -0.40 -22.06
CA MET A 1 -16.06 -1.07 -20.74
C MET A 1 -17.12 -0.51 -19.81
N ASN A 2 -18.13 -1.31 -19.47
CA ASN A 2 -19.23 -0.88 -18.60
C ASN A 2 -18.71 -0.83 -17.16
N ARG A 3 -18.79 0.32 -16.50
CA ARG A 3 -18.61 0.40 -15.04
C ARG A 3 -19.80 -0.34 -14.42
N PRO A 4 -19.61 -1.42 -13.64
CA PRO A 4 -20.72 -2.03 -12.93
C PRO A 4 -21.35 -0.98 -12.01
N GLY A 5 -22.67 -0.86 -12.07
CA GLY A 5 -23.41 0.09 -11.25
C GLY A 5 -23.45 -0.39 -9.80
N GLU A 6 -23.75 0.52 -8.87
CA GLU A 6 -23.95 0.25 -7.44
C GLU A 6 -24.86 -0.96 -7.17
N LYS A 7 -25.89 -1.16 -8.00
CA LYS A 7 -26.81 -2.31 -7.94
C LYS A 7 -26.17 -3.66 -8.27
N ASP A 8 -25.11 -3.66 -9.08
CA ASP A 8 -24.41 -4.89 -9.47
C ASP A 8 -23.53 -5.38 -8.32
N ILE A 9 -22.85 -4.46 -7.62
CA ILE A 9 -21.96 -4.82 -6.49
C ILE A 9 -22.75 -5.40 -5.32
N GLY A 10 -23.89 -4.79 -4.95
CA GLY A 10 -24.75 -5.33 -3.88
C GLY A 10 -25.26 -6.75 -4.19
N SER A 11 -25.63 -7.02 -5.44
CA SER A 11 -26.06 -8.35 -5.89
C SER A 11 -24.92 -9.38 -5.81
N LEU A 12 -23.70 -8.99 -6.19
CA LEU A 12 -22.52 -9.83 -6.06
C LEU A 12 -22.21 -10.15 -4.60
N ILE A 13 -22.37 -9.19 -3.68
CA ILE A 13 -22.13 -9.42 -2.25
C ILE A 13 -23.10 -10.47 -1.68
N THR A 14 -24.38 -10.42 -2.03
CA THR A 14 -25.35 -11.46 -1.61
C THR A 14 -24.96 -12.84 -2.13
N LEU A 15 -24.41 -12.94 -3.35
CA LEU A 15 -23.95 -14.22 -3.91
C LEU A 15 -22.69 -14.76 -3.24
N LEU A 16 -21.97 -13.97 -2.43
CA LEU A 16 -20.90 -14.51 -1.58
C LEU A 16 -21.44 -15.39 -0.44
N GLU A 17 -22.73 -15.30 -0.12
CA GLU A 17 -23.38 -16.13 0.91
C GLU A 17 -23.72 -17.54 0.41
N ASP A 18 -23.56 -17.81 -0.89
CA ASP A 18 -23.93 -19.08 -1.51
C ASP A 18 -23.17 -20.26 -0.87
N GLU A 19 -23.82 -21.43 -0.86
CA GLU A 19 -23.25 -22.67 -0.36
C GLU A 19 -22.27 -23.29 -1.38
N ASP A 20 -22.50 -23.06 -2.68
CA ASP A 20 -21.62 -23.53 -3.75
C ASP A 20 -20.33 -22.70 -3.81
N GLN A 21 -19.24 -23.33 -3.35
CA GLN A 21 -17.91 -22.75 -3.34
C GLN A 21 -17.42 -22.30 -4.73
N LYS A 22 -17.90 -22.91 -5.83
CA LYS A 22 -17.54 -22.47 -7.19
C LYS A 22 -18.20 -21.14 -7.54
N ILE A 23 -19.45 -20.94 -7.11
CA ILE A 23 -20.15 -19.67 -7.30
C ILE A 23 -19.42 -18.60 -6.49
N VAL A 24 -19.18 -18.86 -5.20
CA VAL A 24 -18.46 -17.94 -4.31
C VAL A 24 -17.11 -17.53 -4.89
N ALA A 25 -16.30 -18.48 -5.37
CA ALA A 25 -14.99 -18.20 -5.97
C ALA A 25 -15.10 -17.34 -7.25
N THR A 26 -16.08 -17.62 -8.10
CA THR A 26 -16.31 -16.83 -9.33
C THR A 26 -16.71 -15.40 -9.00
N ILE A 27 -17.60 -15.23 -8.03
CA ILE A 27 -18.11 -13.93 -7.59
C ILE A 27 -17.00 -13.14 -6.89
N ALA A 28 -16.22 -13.78 -6.01
CA ALA A 28 -15.04 -13.18 -5.40
C ALA A 28 -14.06 -12.65 -6.47
N GLY A 29 -13.72 -13.46 -7.47
CA GLY A 29 -12.86 -13.02 -8.58
C GLY A 29 -13.45 -11.84 -9.38
N HIS A 30 -14.76 -11.81 -9.59
CA HIS A 30 -15.43 -10.66 -10.21
C HIS A 30 -15.31 -9.40 -9.36
N ILE A 31 -15.50 -9.50 -8.04
CA ILE A 31 -15.35 -8.37 -7.12
C ILE A 31 -13.90 -7.88 -7.08
N VAL A 32 -12.93 -8.80 -7.07
CA VAL A 32 -11.49 -8.46 -7.16
C VAL A 32 -11.19 -7.68 -8.44
N ASN A 33 -11.78 -8.08 -9.58
CA ASN A 33 -11.62 -7.37 -10.85
C ASN A 33 -12.23 -5.95 -10.84
N ILE A 34 -13.21 -5.68 -9.97
CA ILE A 34 -13.74 -4.32 -9.76
C ILE A 34 -12.74 -3.45 -8.99
N GLY A 35 -11.91 -4.03 -8.11
CA GLY A 35 -10.83 -3.35 -7.39
C GLY A 35 -11.32 -2.46 -6.23
N ALA A 36 -10.58 -1.41 -5.87
CA ALA A 36 -10.91 -0.53 -4.74
C ALA A 36 -12.33 0.02 -4.74
N ALA A 37 -12.95 0.18 -5.91
CA ALA A 37 -14.33 0.67 -6.01
C ALA A 37 -15.33 -0.25 -5.29
N ALA A 38 -15.04 -1.54 -5.12
CA ALA A 38 -15.89 -2.48 -4.38
C ALA A 38 -15.69 -2.41 -2.85
N VAL A 39 -14.54 -1.94 -2.37
CA VAL A 39 -14.17 -1.99 -0.94
C VAL A 39 -15.16 -1.28 -0.02
N PRO A 40 -15.67 -0.07 -0.32
CA PRO A 40 -16.66 0.58 0.55
C PRO A 40 -17.92 -0.26 0.76
N TYR A 41 -18.44 -0.87 -0.30
CA TYR A 41 -19.63 -1.74 -0.25
C TYR A 41 -19.37 -3.02 0.55
N LEU A 42 -18.19 -3.62 0.39
CA LEU A 42 -17.78 -4.79 1.16
C LEU A 42 -17.68 -4.48 2.67
N ARG A 43 -17.14 -3.30 3.02
CA ARG A 43 -17.05 -2.84 4.41
C ARG A 43 -18.42 -2.54 5.00
N GLU A 44 -19.31 -1.91 4.24
CA GLU A 44 -20.70 -1.66 4.65
C GLU A 44 -21.48 -2.97 4.89
N ALA A 45 -21.32 -3.94 3.99
CA ALA A 45 -21.94 -5.26 4.13
C ALA A 45 -21.43 -5.99 5.39
N THR A 46 -20.13 -5.93 5.67
CA THR A 46 -19.55 -6.52 6.89
C THR A 46 -20.00 -5.82 8.15
N ALA A 47 -20.18 -4.49 8.10
CA ALA A 47 -20.70 -3.71 9.23
C ALA A 47 -22.17 -4.06 9.53
N THR A 48 -22.96 -4.32 8.50
CA THR A 48 -24.38 -4.69 8.62
C THR A 48 -24.55 -6.16 9.00
N GLN A 49 -23.70 -7.03 8.47
CA GLN A 49 -23.73 -8.48 8.67
C GLN A 49 -22.33 -9.00 9.02
N PRO A 50 -21.94 -8.96 10.32
CA PRO A 50 -20.61 -9.38 10.76
C PRO A 50 -20.25 -10.83 10.42
N THR A 51 -21.26 -11.69 10.24
CA THR A 51 -21.07 -13.08 9.81
C THR A 51 -20.42 -13.20 8.45
N LEU A 52 -20.51 -12.19 7.57
CA LEU A 52 -19.90 -12.20 6.24
C LEU A 52 -18.42 -11.84 6.22
N ALA A 53 -17.87 -11.36 7.34
CA ALA A 53 -16.47 -10.96 7.45
C ALA A 53 -15.51 -12.05 6.94
N HIS A 54 -15.75 -13.31 7.32
CA HIS A 54 -14.90 -14.44 6.91
C HIS A 54 -14.84 -14.69 5.39
N ARG A 55 -15.84 -14.22 4.63
CA ARG A 55 -15.89 -14.32 3.16
C ARG A 55 -15.41 -13.05 2.48
N ILE A 56 -15.70 -11.90 3.08
CA ILE A 56 -15.39 -10.59 2.52
C ILE A 56 -13.94 -10.18 2.78
N ASP A 57 -13.39 -10.42 3.97
CA ASP A 57 -12.04 -9.99 4.33
C ASP A 57 -10.96 -10.55 3.39
N PRO A 58 -11.00 -11.84 2.96
CA PRO A 58 -10.07 -12.36 1.95
C PRO A 58 -10.15 -11.60 0.62
N VAL A 59 -11.36 -11.23 0.17
CA VAL A 59 -11.58 -10.50 -1.09
C VAL A 59 -11.03 -9.08 -0.99
N VAL A 60 -11.28 -8.39 0.13
CA VAL A 60 -10.73 -7.05 0.37
C VAL A 60 -9.20 -7.09 0.44
N GLU A 61 -8.64 -8.12 1.08
CA GLU A 61 -7.19 -8.31 1.16
C GLU A 61 -6.58 -8.58 -0.22
N GLU A 62 -7.23 -9.40 -1.06
CA GLU A 62 -6.77 -9.67 -2.43
C GLU A 62 -6.81 -8.40 -3.29
N ILE A 63 -7.86 -7.58 -3.18
CA ILE A 63 -7.94 -6.26 -3.83
C ILE A 63 -6.74 -5.41 -3.40
N ARG A 64 -6.50 -5.30 -2.09
CA ARG A 64 -5.41 -4.50 -1.51
C ARG A 64 -4.04 -4.94 -2.04
N VAL A 65 -3.78 -6.24 -2.06
CA VAL A 65 -2.52 -6.81 -2.56
C VAL A 65 -2.33 -6.53 -4.05
N ASN A 66 -3.39 -6.68 -4.85
CA ASN A 66 -3.35 -6.39 -6.29
C ASN A 66 -3.07 -4.90 -6.58
N GLU A 67 -3.62 -4.00 -5.77
CA GLU A 67 -3.37 -2.57 -5.88
C GLU A 67 -1.94 -2.21 -5.49
N LEU A 68 -1.42 -2.76 -4.40
CA LEU A 68 -0.02 -2.59 -4.01
C LEU A 68 0.93 -3.10 -5.09
N GLY A 69 0.67 -4.28 -5.65
CA GLY A 69 1.46 -4.84 -6.75
C GLY A 69 1.42 -3.95 -7.99
N SER A 70 0.24 -3.46 -8.36
CA SER A 70 0.07 -2.55 -9.50
C SER A 70 0.80 -1.22 -9.30
N ALA A 71 0.70 -0.63 -8.11
CA ALA A 71 1.43 0.58 -7.73
C ALA A 71 2.94 0.37 -7.78
N PHE A 72 3.42 -0.76 -7.26
CA PHE A 72 4.85 -1.11 -7.25
C PHE A 72 5.41 -1.29 -8.67
N LEU A 73 4.67 -1.95 -9.56
CA LEU A 73 5.02 -2.06 -10.97
C LEU A 73 5.01 -0.69 -11.66
N GLY A 74 4.08 0.20 -11.29
CA GLY A 74 4.03 1.58 -11.78
C GLY A 74 5.31 2.34 -11.46
N VAL A 75 5.72 2.31 -10.19
CA VAL A 75 6.96 2.94 -9.69
C VAL A 75 8.18 2.32 -10.37
N SER A 76 8.24 1.00 -10.49
CA SER A 76 9.38 0.31 -11.12
C SER A 76 9.58 0.67 -12.60
N LYS A 77 8.51 1.04 -13.30
CA LYS A 77 8.54 1.36 -14.75
C LYS A 77 8.74 2.84 -15.05
N HIS A 78 8.28 3.74 -14.18
CA HIS A 78 8.20 5.18 -14.46
C HIS A 78 8.74 6.08 -13.35
N GLY A 79 9.18 5.52 -12.23
CA GLY A 79 9.74 6.29 -11.13
C GLY A 79 11.09 6.89 -11.52
N ASP A 80 11.34 8.14 -11.11
CA ASP A 80 12.70 8.63 -11.05
C ASP A 80 13.50 7.84 -9.99
N THR A 81 14.82 7.74 -10.14
CA THR A 81 15.67 6.90 -9.29
C THR A 81 15.62 7.28 -7.80
N THR A 82 15.24 8.51 -7.47
CA THR A 82 15.30 9.06 -6.11
C THR A 82 13.96 8.88 -5.39
N THR A 83 12.87 9.37 -6.00
CA THR A 83 11.50 9.25 -5.50
C THR A 83 10.99 7.82 -5.61
N GLY A 84 11.44 7.07 -6.61
CA GLY A 84 11.02 5.69 -6.83
C GLY A 84 11.49 4.72 -5.74
N LEU A 85 12.66 4.96 -5.13
CA LEU A 85 13.17 4.11 -4.05
C LEU A 85 12.36 4.28 -2.77
N GLU A 86 12.10 5.50 -2.36
CA GLU A 86 11.31 5.77 -1.15
C GLU A 86 9.88 5.24 -1.30
N VAL A 87 9.19 5.61 -2.38
CA VAL A 87 7.82 5.14 -2.64
C VAL A 87 7.78 3.61 -2.78
N GLY A 88 8.73 3.01 -3.48
CA GLY A 88 8.83 1.56 -3.64
C GLY A 88 9.03 0.84 -2.31
N ALA A 89 9.91 1.35 -1.44
CA ALA A 89 10.14 0.79 -0.11
C ALA A 89 8.87 0.84 0.76
N PHE A 90 8.13 1.94 0.72
CA PHE A 90 6.87 2.06 1.47
C PHE A 90 5.74 1.18 0.94
N LEU A 91 5.69 0.91 -0.37
CA LEU A 91 4.75 -0.06 -0.93
C LEU A 91 5.04 -1.48 -0.43
N ILE A 92 6.31 -1.85 -0.33
CA ILE A 92 6.72 -3.14 0.26
C ILE A 92 6.37 -3.18 1.75
N ALA A 93 6.64 -2.10 2.50
CA ALA A 93 6.29 -2.03 3.92
C ALA A 93 4.78 -2.20 4.15
N GLN A 94 3.95 -1.54 3.34
CA GLN A 94 2.48 -1.64 3.42
C GLN A 94 1.95 -3.05 3.13
N PHE A 95 2.70 -3.88 2.38
CA PHE A 95 2.33 -5.28 2.19
C PHE A 95 2.28 -6.02 3.53
N GLY A 96 3.32 -5.86 4.36
CA GLY A 96 3.44 -6.51 5.67
C GLY A 96 2.90 -5.69 6.86
N SER A 97 2.65 -4.40 6.68
CA SER A 97 2.14 -3.50 7.72
C SER A 97 1.14 -2.51 7.12
N PRO A 98 -0.12 -2.93 6.89
CA PRO A 98 -1.10 -2.14 6.15
C PRO A 98 -1.47 -0.80 6.79
N ASN A 99 -1.33 -0.68 8.11
CA ASN A 99 -1.73 0.50 8.89
C ASN A 99 -0.54 1.40 9.25
N SER A 100 0.61 1.22 8.61
CA SER A 100 1.79 2.07 8.86
C SER A 100 1.51 3.53 8.45
N ASP A 101 1.85 4.47 9.34
CA ASP A 101 1.80 5.90 9.05
C ASP A 101 2.99 6.30 8.17
N ILE A 102 2.81 6.15 6.85
CA ILE A 102 3.83 6.50 5.86
C ILE A 102 4.23 7.97 5.96
N HIS A 103 3.27 8.86 6.25
CA HIS A 103 3.53 10.30 6.33
C HIS A 103 4.49 10.62 7.48
N ALA A 104 4.34 9.97 8.63
CA ALA A 104 5.28 10.10 9.73
C ALA A 104 6.69 9.63 9.35
N TYR A 105 6.81 8.52 8.62
CA TYR A 105 8.11 8.01 8.18
C TYR A 105 8.76 8.90 7.11
N THR A 106 8.02 9.35 6.11
CA THR A 106 8.50 10.32 5.10
C THR A 106 8.97 11.61 5.77
N SER A 107 8.17 12.16 6.69
CA SER A 107 8.56 13.37 7.43
C SER A 107 9.86 13.18 8.22
N LYS A 108 10.06 12.00 8.80
CA LYS A 108 11.30 11.65 9.50
C LYS A 108 12.48 11.54 8.54
N LEU A 109 12.32 10.87 7.40
CA LEU A 109 13.36 10.75 6.38
C LEU A 109 13.76 12.11 5.79
N ASP A 110 12.79 12.99 5.55
CA ASP A 110 13.03 14.35 5.07
C ASP A 110 13.80 15.20 6.09
N ALA A 111 13.43 15.11 7.37
CA ALA A 111 14.17 15.76 8.45
C ALA A 111 15.62 15.25 8.50
N MET A 112 15.80 13.93 8.40
CA MET A 112 17.13 13.32 8.38
C MET A 112 17.95 13.76 7.18
N ALA A 113 17.35 13.83 5.99
CA ALA A 113 18.01 14.29 4.77
C ALA A 113 18.44 15.76 4.88
N LYS A 114 17.60 16.61 5.50
CA LYS A 114 17.93 18.02 5.76
C LYS A 114 19.12 18.15 6.72
N GLU A 115 19.10 17.47 7.85
CA GLU A 115 20.20 17.50 8.82
C GLU A 115 21.51 16.96 8.23
N ALA A 116 21.44 15.88 7.47
CA ALA A 116 22.60 15.33 6.78
C ALA A 116 23.19 16.34 5.79
N ARG A 117 22.34 17.02 5.01
CA ARG A 117 22.79 18.06 4.06
C ARG A 117 23.49 19.21 4.76
N GLU A 118 22.90 19.75 5.83
CA GLU A 118 23.49 20.85 6.60
C GLU A 118 24.89 20.51 7.14
N ARG A 119 25.11 19.25 7.55
CA ARG A 119 26.41 18.78 8.05
C ARG A 119 27.42 18.55 6.93
N ILE A 120 26.97 18.03 5.80
CA ILE A 120 27.80 17.76 4.60
C ILE A 120 28.27 19.07 3.97
N ASP A 121 27.40 20.06 3.83
CA ASP A 121 27.71 21.36 3.22
C ASP A 121 28.76 22.15 4.03
N GLN A 122 28.97 21.81 5.29
CA GLN A 122 30.02 22.38 6.15
C GLN A 122 31.41 21.76 5.94
N GLN A 123 31.51 20.66 5.18
CA GLN A 123 32.78 19.94 4.99
C GLN A 123 33.46 20.34 3.67
N SER A 124 34.77 20.54 3.71
CA SER A 124 35.54 20.96 2.53
C SER A 124 36.20 19.80 1.78
N SER A 125 36.26 18.60 2.37
CA SER A 125 36.90 17.43 1.75
C SER A 125 35.93 16.25 1.64
N SER A 126 36.03 15.48 0.55
CA SER A 126 35.19 14.29 0.32
C SER A 126 35.34 13.23 1.42
N LYS A 127 36.50 13.18 2.10
CA LYS A 127 36.74 12.28 3.23
C LYS A 127 35.96 12.72 4.46
N ASP A 128 35.88 14.01 4.72
CA ASP A 128 35.14 14.56 5.86
C ASP A 128 33.62 14.49 5.62
N ILE A 129 33.17 14.65 4.37
CA ILE A 129 31.78 14.39 3.96
C ILE A 129 31.38 12.95 4.30
N LEU A 130 32.17 11.94 3.89
CA LEU A 130 31.89 10.53 4.19
C LEU A 130 31.90 10.25 5.70
N LYS A 131 32.82 10.87 6.44
CA LYS A 131 32.89 10.72 7.90
C LYS A 131 31.65 11.32 8.57
N ALA A 132 31.23 12.53 8.17
CA ALA A 132 30.04 13.18 8.69
C ALA A 132 28.75 12.40 8.35
N PHE A 133 28.65 11.88 7.13
CA PHE A 133 27.55 11.00 6.71
C PHE A 133 27.48 9.75 7.57
N ASN A 134 28.59 9.01 7.70
CA ASN A 134 28.61 7.76 8.45
C ASN A 134 28.32 7.98 9.94
N GLN A 135 28.88 9.05 10.52
CA GLN A 135 28.62 9.41 11.91
C GLN A 135 27.13 9.68 12.15
N TYR A 136 26.49 10.43 11.25
CA TYR A 136 25.08 10.76 11.40
C TYR A 136 24.18 9.53 11.23
N PHE A 137 24.30 8.79 10.12
CA PHE A 137 23.37 7.71 9.80
C PHE A 137 23.60 6.41 10.58
N PHE A 138 24.86 6.07 10.92
CA PHE A 138 25.17 4.78 11.54
C PHE A 138 25.53 4.85 13.03
N VAL A 139 25.80 6.04 13.58
CA VAL A 139 26.16 6.19 15.00
C VAL A 139 25.09 6.97 15.76
N GLU A 140 24.54 8.04 15.19
CA GLU A 140 23.54 8.87 15.88
C GLU A 140 22.10 8.38 15.65
N GLN A 141 21.77 7.97 14.42
CA GLN A 141 20.42 7.56 14.01
C GLN A 141 20.23 6.04 13.88
N GLY A 142 21.32 5.27 13.98
CA GLY A 142 21.40 3.82 13.74
C GLY A 142 21.30 2.96 14.98
#